data_AF-A0A9X3G610-F1
#
_entry.id   AF-A0A9X3G610-F1
#
_cell.length_a   1.000
_cell.length_b   1.000
_cell.length_c   1.000
_cell.angle_alpha   90.00
_cell.angle_beta   90.00
_cell.angle_gamma   90.00
#
_symmetry.space_group_name_H-M   'P 1'
#
loop_
_entity.id
_entity.type
_entity.pdbx_description
1 polymer ?
#
loop_
_entity_poly.entity_id
_entity_poly.type
_entity_poly.pdbx_seq_one_letter_code
_entity_poly.pdbx_strand_id
1 'polypeptide(L)'
;MSEAPRGLSRRAFIRRCSAAALAIPLSFALADAAVAEPPSLPGVEVRPRSAWAQGLPTPGPLEQEQPTDVRFLIVHHSASPNGYAPGEVPAVLRGFHAFHTGPDKGWSDVAYNFFIDRYGAVWEGRAGSIAGPIKPDATGGSQGFSQICCFIGDHTVEPPTLEARQAMTLLLAGLADRYVLDPLATTTFISRGSNRWPAGTSVNTRTIAGHRDMSMTTCPGDAAYPLVRDDFPGDVAAILATRSAQSASSPPEPTAGPPVPPTADGAPPSTPSSTSESLTAGGGTPGEGEGVQPIAVALVAAGVVAAGTTLGLVQHVRHRQASVKKVEGTVSGTRPTPGSDDAGNGPGGP
;
A
#
# COMPACT_ATOMS: atom_id res chain seq x y z
N MET A 1 43.92 84.62 4.38
CA MET A 1 44.36 83.58 5.34
C MET A 1 43.64 82.27 4.98
N SER A 2 44.26 81.11 4.75
CA SER A 2 45.42 80.78 3.89
C SER A 2 45.50 79.25 3.75
N GLU A 3 45.89 78.63 2.63
CA GLU A 3 46.26 79.13 1.29
C GLU A 3 45.91 78.05 0.22
N ALA A 4 46.19 78.31 -1.07
CA ALA A 4 46.34 77.27 -2.12
C ALA A 4 47.74 77.41 -2.73
N PRO A 5 48.37 76.37 -3.35
CA PRO A 5 48.13 76.20 -4.80
C PRO A 5 48.48 74.80 -5.44
N ARG A 6 48.07 74.62 -6.72
CA ARG A 6 48.54 73.65 -7.77
C ARG A 6 48.50 72.15 -7.42
N GLY A 7 47.94 71.22 -8.22
CA GLY A 7 47.41 71.28 -9.59
C GLY A 7 48.22 70.36 -10.53
N LEU A 8 47.55 69.51 -11.33
CA LEU A 8 48.04 68.94 -12.60
C LEU A 8 46.90 68.19 -13.33
N SER A 9 46.92 68.21 -14.67
CA SER A 9 45.79 67.82 -15.52
C SER A 9 45.94 66.45 -16.19
N ARG A 10 44.82 65.95 -16.76
CA ARG A 10 44.72 64.95 -17.84
C ARG A 10 46.05 64.66 -18.59
N ARG A 11 46.58 63.42 -18.44
CA ARG A 11 47.30 62.56 -19.44
C ARG A 11 48.44 61.74 -18.81
N ALA A 12 48.09 60.63 -18.16
CA ALA A 12 48.87 59.40 -17.96
C ALA A 12 47.97 58.49 -17.09
N PHE A 13 47.91 57.17 -17.22
CA PHE A 13 48.71 56.23 -18.00
C PHE A 13 47.80 55.07 -18.45
N ILE A 14 47.85 54.68 -19.73
CA ILE A 14 47.10 53.51 -20.21
C ILE A 14 47.75 52.25 -19.63
N ARG A 15 47.00 51.43 -18.88
CA ARG A 15 47.41 50.05 -18.61
C ARG A 15 46.24 49.09 -18.78
N ARG A 16 46.44 48.15 -19.70
CA ARG A 16 45.50 47.10 -20.12
C ARG A 16 45.19 46.17 -18.95
N CYS A 17 43.90 45.86 -18.75
CA CYS A 17 43.45 44.62 -18.14
C CYS A 17 42.48 43.96 -19.12
N SER A 18 42.96 42.97 -19.87
CA SER A 18 42.11 42.13 -20.71
C SER A 18 41.31 41.19 -19.80
N ALA A 19 40.00 41.39 -19.69
CA ALA A 19 39.13 40.42 -19.04
C ALA A 19 38.95 39.22 -19.97
N ALA A 20 39.64 38.11 -19.66
CA ALA A 20 39.37 36.83 -20.31
C ALA A 20 38.02 36.29 -19.78
N ALA A 21 36.98 36.38 -20.59
CA ALA A 21 35.69 35.78 -20.28
C ALA A 21 35.80 34.25 -20.41
N LEU A 22 36.01 33.57 -19.28
CA LEU A 22 36.03 32.12 -19.22
C LEU A 22 34.59 31.59 -19.34
N ALA A 23 34.18 31.26 -20.57
CA ALA A 23 32.90 30.60 -20.82
C ALA A 23 32.98 29.15 -20.31
N ILE A 24 32.46 28.91 -19.10
CA ILE A 24 32.27 27.56 -18.58
C ILE A 24 31.01 26.98 -19.25
N PRO A 25 31.10 25.89 -20.03
CA PRO A 25 29.92 25.22 -20.54
C PRO A 25 29.18 24.57 -19.38
N LEU A 26 27.99 25.08 -19.06
CA LEU A 26 27.13 24.49 -18.03
C LEU A 26 26.44 23.24 -18.60
N SER A 27 27.17 22.14 -18.67
CA SER A 27 26.65 20.83 -19.03
C SER A 27 25.66 20.36 -17.96
N PHE A 28 24.37 20.66 -18.17
CA PHE A 28 23.29 19.99 -17.43
C PHE A 28 23.26 18.51 -17.83
N ALA A 29 24.01 17.70 -17.10
CA ALA A 29 23.74 16.28 -17.05
C ALA A 29 22.36 16.10 -16.40
N LEU A 30 21.35 15.81 -17.22
CA LEU A 30 20.14 15.18 -16.73
C LEU A 30 20.57 13.81 -16.20
N ALA A 31 20.82 13.75 -14.89
CA ALA A 31 20.83 12.48 -14.19
C ALA A 31 19.42 11.91 -14.35
N ASP A 32 19.29 10.91 -15.21
CA ASP A 32 18.10 10.07 -15.26
C ASP A 32 18.00 9.40 -13.90
N ALA A 33 17.18 9.99 -13.03
CA ALA A 33 16.94 9.48 -11.70
C ALA A 33 16.12 8.20 -11.90
N ALA A 34 16.84 7.08 -12.04
CA ALA A 34 16.26 5.76 -12.14
C ALA A 34 15.17 5.65 -11.08
N VAL A 35 13.91 5.62 -11.53
CA VAL A 35 12.77 5.53 -10.64
C VAL A 35 12.92 4.19 -9.96
N ALA A 36 13.36 4.21 -8.69
CA ALA A 36 13.57 3.00 -7.92
C ALA A 36 12.28 2.18 -8.00
N GLU A 37 12.40 0.96 -8.52
CA GLU A 37 11.24 0.09 -8.70
C GLU A 37 10.53 0.00 -7.34
N PRO A 38 9.22 0.29 -7.26
CA PRO A 38 8.53 0.35 -5.98
C PRO A 38 8.75 -0.99 -5.28
N PRO A 39 9.12 -1.00 -3.99
CA PRO A 39 9.45 -2.24 -3.30
C PRO A 39 8.31 -3.23 -3.50
N SER A 40 8.62 -4.37 -4.12
CA SER A 40 7.63 -5.39 -4.39
C SER A 40 7.26 -6.11 -3.10
N LEU A 41 6.07 -6.72 -3.05
CA LEU A 41 5.72 -7.67 -2.00
C LEU A 41 6.11 -9.06 -2.53
N PRO A 42 7.12 -9.73 -1.97
CA PRO A 42 7.62 -10.98 -2.55
C PRO A 42 6.49 -12.00 -2.70
N GLY A 43 6.31 -12.52 -3.91
CA GLY A 43 5.26 -13.49 -4.25
C GLY A 43 3.82 -12.96 -4.24
N VAL A 44 3.60 -11.63 -4.35
CA VAL A 44 2.25 -11.03 -4.38
C VAL A 44 2.12 -10.06 -5.55
N GLU A 45 1.25 -10.37 -6.52
CA GLU A 45 0.81 -9.37 -7.50
C GLU A 45 -0.22 -8.45 -6.84
N VAL A 46 0.15 -7.18 -6.64
CA VAL A 46 -0.80 -6.15 -6.19
C VAL A 46 -1.20 -5.28 -7.37
N ARG A 47 -2.49 -5.26 -7.68
CA ARG A 47 -3.05 -4.35 -8.67
C ARG A 47 -2.93 -2.92 -8.14
N PRO A 48 -2.24 -2.02 -8.84
CA PRO A 48 -1.96 -0.68 -8.34
C PRO A 48 -3.25 0.14 -8.23
N ARG A 49 -3.24 1.18 -7.41
CA ARG A 49 -4.39 2.06 -7.23
C ARG A 49 -4.87 2.68 -8.54
N SER A 50 -3.97 2.91 -9.49
CA SER A 50 -4.27 3.38 -10.85
C SER A 50 -5.15 2.43 -11.68
N ALA A 51 -5.33 1.17 -11.26
CA ALA A 51 -6.23 0.21 -11.89
C ALA A 51 -7.72 0.43 -11.56
N TRP A 52 -8.04 1.20 -10.50
CA TRP A 52 -9.43 1.45 -10.07
C TRP A 52 -9.73 2.92 -9.74
N ALA A 53 -8.76 3.66 -9.23
CA ALA A 53 -8.94 5.02 -8.70
C ALA A 53 -8.67 6.14 -9.73
N GLN A 54 -8.71 5.85 -11.04
CA GLN A 54 -8.45 6.86 -12.07
C GLN A 54 -9.38 8.07 -11.90
N GLY A 55 -8.80 9.27 -11.86
CA GLY A 55 -9.50 10.53 -11.63
C GLY A 55 -10.03 10.76 -10.20
N LEU A 56 -9.73 9.89 -9.23
CA LEU A 56 -10.14 10.10 -7.83
C LEU A 56 -9.06 10.86 -7.03
N PRO A 57 -9.44 11.91 -6.28
CA PRO A 57 -8.50 12.65 -5.45
C PRO A 57 -8.16 11.92 -4.15
N THR A 58 -7.10 12.36 -3.49
CA THR A 58 -6.90 12.22 -2.04
C THR A 58 -7.18 13.59 -1.41
N PRO A 59 -8.37 13.86 -0.82
CA PRO A 59 -8.76 15.21 -0.42
C PRO A 59 -7.92 15.87 0.69
N GLY A 60 -7.10 15.09 1.38
CA GLY A 60 -6.17 15.56 2.40
C GLY A 60 -4.82 14.83 2.32
N PRO A 61 -3.83 15.22 3.14
CA PRO A 61 -2.54 14.54 3.20
C PRO A 61 -2.70 13.09 3.69
N LEU A 62 -1.74 12.26 3.29
CA LEU A 62 -1.57 10.89 3.81
C LEU A 62 -0.26 10.83 4.60
N GLU A 63 -0.34 10.37 5.84
CA GLU A 63 0.83 10.17 6.70
C GLU A 63 1.49 8.83 6.39
N GLN A 64 2.82 8.84 6.25
CA GLN A 64 3.65 7.64 6.11
C GLN A 64 4.46 7.45 7.39
N GLU A 65 4.41 6.25 7.97
CA GLU A 65 5.22 5.88 9.13
C GLU A 65 6.60 5.38 8.67
N GLN A 66 7.54 5.15 9.59
CA GLN A 66 8.76 4.43 9.21
C GLN A 66 8.46 2.93 9.00
N PRO A 67 9.19 2.22 8.12
CA PRO A 67 9.12 0.76 8.05
C PRO A 67 9.38 0.11 9.42
N THR A 68 10.26 0.72 10.22
CA THR A 68 10.57 0.34 11.59
C THR A 68 9.51 0.72 12.63
N ASP A 69 8.37 1.29 12.24
CA ASP A 69 7.21 1.54 13.13
C ASP A 69 6.12 0.45 13.01
N VAL A 70 6.12 -0.33 11.92
CA VAL A 70 5.17 -1.45 11.77
C VAL A 70 5.49 -2.54 12.79
N ARG A 71 4.46 -3.06 13.46
CA ARG A 71 4.55 -4.06 14.55
C ARG A 71 3.66 -5.27 14.33
N PHE A 72 2.53 -5.11 13.64
CA PHE A 72 1.55 -6.17 13.39
C PHE A 72 0.69 -5.87 12.16
N LEU A 73 -0.07 -6.86 11.70
CA LEU A 73 -0.97 -6.80 10.55
C LEU A 73 -2.40 -7.03 11.02
N ILE A 74 -3.35 -6.28 10.46
CA ILE A 74 -4.77 -6.36 10.82
C ILE A 74 -5.57 -6.89 9.64
N VAL A 75 -6.37 -7.91 9.89
CA VAL A 75 -7.38 -8.41 8.95
C VAL A 75 -8.74 -7.76 9.22
N HIS A 76 -9.35 -7.26 8.16
CA HIS A 76 -10.60 -6.51 8.14
C HIS A 76 -11.58 -7.13 7.12
N HIS A 77 -12.88 -6.82 7.22
CA HIS A 77 -13.85 -7.04 6.14
C HIS A 77 -14.54 -5.71 5.78
N SER A 78 -15.00 -5.52 4.55
CA SER A 78 -15.70 -4.28 4.17
C SER A 78 -17.12 -4.19 4.73
N ALA A 79 -17.70 -5.32 5.16
CA ALA A 79 -19.13 -5.48 5.48
C ALA A 79 -20.06 -5.06 4.32
N SER A 80 -19.57 -5.17 3.08
CA SER A 80 -20.35 -4.96 1.86
C SER A 80 -20.94 -6.29 1.34
N PRO A 81 -21.98 -6.28 0.50
CA PRO A 81 -22.51 -7.51 -0.10
C PRO A 81 -21.47 -8.33 -0.86
N ASN A 82 -21.55 -9.66 -0.75
CA ASN A 82 -20.63 -10.62 -1.41
C ASN A 82 -20.94 -10.86 -2.90
N GLY A 83 -22.09 -10.38 -3.38
CA GLY A 83 -22.68 -10.74 -4.67
C GLY A 83 -22.14 -10.04 -5.93
N TYR A 84 -21.01 -9.34 -5.84
CA TYR A 84 -20.40 -8.66 -6.99
C TYR A 84 -19.69 -9.64 -7.94
N ALA A 85 -19.55 -9.24 -9.20
CA ALA A 85 -18.84 -9.93 -10.28
C ALA A 85 -17.38 -9.44 -10.43
N PRO A 86 -16.48 -10.17 -11.14
CA PRO A 86 -15.06 -9.79 -11.23
C PRO A 86 -14.82 -8.42 -11.87
N GLY A 87 -15.62 -8.05 -12.88
CA GLY A 87 -15.55 -6.75 -13.54
C GLY A 87 -16.10 -5.58 -12.71
N GLU A 88 -16.82 -5.86 -11.62
CA GLU A 88 -17.41 -4.83 -10.77
C GLU A 88 -16.48 -4.37 -9.63
N VAL A 89 -15.39 -5.11 -9.36
CA VAL A 89 -14.46 -4.81 -8.26
C VAL A 89 -13.93 -3.37 -8.29
N PRO A 90 -13.52 -2.80 -9.45
CA PRO A 90 -13.15 -1.38 -9.51
C PRO A 90 -14.30 -0.44 -9.09
N ALA A 91 -15.54 -0.73 -9.47
CA ALA A 91 -16.70 0.09 -9.08
C ALA A 91 -16.98 -0.01 -7.57
N VAL A 92 -16.83 -1.21 -6.98
CA VAL A 92 -16.95 -1.44 -5.53
C VAL A 92 -15.89 -0.63 -4.77
N LEU A 93 -14.63 -0.67 -5.20
CA LEU A 93 -13.54 0.11 -4.60
C LEU A 93 -13.77 1.62 -4.71
N ARG A 94 -14.27 2.11 -5.85
CA ARG A 94 -14.67 3.52 -6.03
C ARG A 94 -15.84 3.91 -5.12
N GLY A 95 -16.77 2.99 -4.86
CA GLY A 95 -17.84 3.17 -3.86
C GLY A 95 -17.29 3.34 -2.45
N PHE A 96 -16.31 2.51 -2.05
CA PHE A 96 -15.62 2.68 -0.76
C PHE A 96 -14.87 4.01 -0.68
N HIS A 97 -14.22 4.45 -1.76
CA HIS A 97 -13.57 5.78 -1.79
C HIS A 97 -14.59 6.90 -1.61
N ALA A 98 -15.72 6.87 -2.32
CA ALA A 98 -16.77 7.89 -2.19
C ALA A 98 -17.35 7.94 -0.76
N PHE A 99 -17.54 6.80 -0.11
CA PHE A 99 -17.99 6.74 1.30
C PHE A 99 -16.93 7.23 2.30
N HIS A 100 -15.67 6.80 2.12
CA HIS A 100 -14.57 7.15 3.03
C HIS A 100 -14.12 8.61 2.91
N THR A 101 -14.13 9.18 1.70
CA THR A 101 -13.77 10.58 1.47
C THR A 101 -14.96 11.54 1.51
N GLY A 102 -16.19 11.01 1.43
CA GLY A 102 -17.43 11.75 1.55
C GLY A 102 -17.77 12.19 2.97
N PRO A 103 -18.90 12.88 3.16
CA PRO A 103 -19.27 13.52 4.43
C PRO A 103 -19.51 12.55 5.59
N ASP A 104 -19.71 11.26 5.33
CA ASP A 104 -19.90 10.22 6.36
C ASP A 104 -18.64 9.93 7.18
N LYS A 105 -17.46 10.25 6.63
CA LYS A 105 -16.14 9.88 7.19
C LYS A 105 -15.10 11.00 7.09
N GLY A 106 -15.04 11.70 5.96
CA GLY A 106 -14.13 12.82 5.73
C GLY A 106 -12.63 12.43 5.75
N TRP A 107 -12.30 11.17 5.44
CA TRP A 107 -10.92 10.70 5.41
C TRP A 107 -10.20 11.15 4.13
N SER A 108 -8.87 11.25 4.18
CA SER A 108 -8.04 11.63 3.02
C SER A 108 -8.09 10.61 1.88
N ASP A 109 -8.50 9.37 2.15
CA ASP A 109 -8.60 8.27 1.19
C ASP A 109 -9.42 7.09 1.78
N VAL A 110 -9.52 5.97 1.05
CA VAL A 110 -9.97 4.68 1.59
C VAL A 110 -9.15 4.26 2.81
N ALA A 111 -9.82 3.60 3.75
CA ALA A 111 -9.26 3.33 5.07
C ALA A 111 -8.12 2.30 5.10
N TYR A 112 -8.15 1.31 4.20
CA TYR A 112 -7.29 0.12 4.28
C TYR A 112 -6.12 0.23 3.30
N ASN A 113 -4.96 -0.31 3.69
CA ASN A 113 -3.78 -0.34 2.83
C ASN A 113 -4.01 -1.21 1.59
N PHE A 114 -4.66 -2.36 1.79
CA PHE A 114 -4.93 -3.33 0.74
C PHE A 114 -6.35 -3.88 0.83
N PHE A 115 -6.92 -4.20 -0.34
CA PHE A 115 -8.15 -4.97 -0.46
C PHE A 115 -7.87 -6.33 -1.11
N ILE A 116 -8.62 -7.34 -0.70
CA ILE A 116 -8.62 -8.67 -1.30
C ILE A 116 -10.05 -8.94 -1.77
N ASP A 117 -10.24 -9.13 -3.08
CA ASP A 117 -11.54 -9.52 -3.60
C ASP A 117 -11.80 -11.03 -3.50
N ARG A 118 -13.06 -11.44 -3.67
CA ARG A 118 -13.50 -12.84 -3.63
C ARG A 118 -12.93 -13.72 -4.75
N TYR A 119 -12.18 -13.15 -5.69
CA TYR A 119 -11.52 -13.85 -6.79
C TYR A 119 -10.01 -14.01 -6.55
N GLY A 120 -9.51 -13.56 -5.40
CA GLY A 120 -8.10 -13.67 -5.02
C GLY A 120 -7.20 -12.58 -5.59
N ALA A 121 -7.73 -11.51 -6.19
CA ALA A 121 -6.89 -10.39 -6.58
C ALA A 121 -6.65 -9.45 -5.39
N VAL A 122 -5.39 -9.06 -5.19
CA VAL A 122 -4.98 -8.05 -4.22
C VAL A 122 -4.92 -6.69 -4.91
N TRP A 123 -5.49 -5.68 -4.26
CA TRP A 123 -5.55 -4.32 -4.76
C TRP A 123 -4.92 -3.35 -3.76
N GLU A 124 -4.12 -2.42 -4.25
CA GLU A 124 -3.70 -1.26 -3.46
C GLU A 124 -4.95 -0.41 -3.15
N GLY A 125 -5.26 -0.27 -1.86
CA GLY A 125 -6.30 0.61 -1.38
C GLY A 125 -5.75 2.02 -1.24
N ARG A 126 -5.29 2.34 -0.04
CA ARG A 126 -4.78 3.67 0.34
C ARG A 126 -3.51 4.02 -0.44
N ALA A 127 -3.52 5.16 -1.12
CA ALA A 127 -2.48 5.55 -2.07
C ALA A 127 -1.07 5.54 -1.45
N GLY A 128 -0.13 4.81 -2.08
CA GLY A 128 1.25 4.68 -1.63
C GLY A 128 1.52 3.42 -0.80
N SER A 129 0.50 2.59 -0.51
CA SER A 129 0.67 1.40 0.34
C SER A 129 1.54 0.32 -0.30
N ILE A 130 1.68 0.28 -1.63
CA ILE A 130 2.68 -0.58 -2.28
C ILE A 130 4.10 -0.13 -1.91
N ALA A 131 4.36 1.18 -1.88
CA ALA A 131 5.69 1.75 -1.69
C ALA A 131 6.15 1.79 -0.22
N GLY A 132 5.23 1.82 0.74
CA GLY A 132 5.58 1.84 2.17
C GLY A 132 4.39 1.90 3.12
N PRO A 133 4.63 2.00 4.44
CA PRO A 133 3.58 1.90 5.45
C PRO A 133 2.82 3.21 5.59
N ILE A 134 1.88 3.45 4.68
CA ILE A 134 0.91 4.53 4.82
C ILE A 134 0.02 4.24 6.02
N LYS A 135 -0.17 5.22 6.90
CA LYS A 135 -1.02 5.12 8.07
C LYS A 135 -2.48 4.91 7.65
N PRO A 136 -3.10 3.76 7.97
CA PRO A 136 -4.49 3.46 7.60
C PRO A 136 -5.49 4.15 8.53
N ASP A 137 -6.76 4.19 8.14
CA ASP A 137 -7.88 4.55 9.01
C ASP A 137 -8.58 3.28 9.57
N ALA A 138 -9.87 3.36 9.93
CA ALA A 138 -10.75 2.29 10.43
C ALA A 138 -10.46 1.68 11.83
N THR A 139 -9.23 1.66 12.36
CA THR A 139 -8.94 1.03 13.67
C THR A 139 -8.82 1.97 14.87
N GLY A 140 -8.81 3.29 14.64
CA GLY A 140 -8.63 4.29 15.71
C GLY A 140 -7.20 4.30 16.27
N GLY A 141 -6.92 3.44 17.25
CA GLY A 141 -5.75 3.60 18.13
C GLY A 141 -4.50 2.84 17.71
N SER A 142 -4.61 1.86 16.81
CA SER A 142 -3.43 1.18 16.26
C SER A 142 -2.82 1.92 15.07
N GLN A 143 -3.47 2.98 14.57
CA GLN A 143 -3.11 3.68 13.33
C GLN A 143 -1.64 4.11 13.33
N GLY A 144 -0.82 3.37 12.59
CA GLY A 144 0.60 3.61 12.41
C GLY A 144 1.51 2.44 12.79
N PHE A 145 1.12 1.66 13.80
CA PHE A 145 1.86 0.43 14.17
C PHE A 145 1.44 -0.80 13.34
N SER A 146 0.51 -0.62 12.40
CA SER A 146 -0.08 -1.73 11.66
C SER A 146 -0.42 -1.39 10.21
N GLN A 147 -0.47 -2.43 9.37
CA GLN A 147 -1.04 -2.37 8.02
C GLN A 147 -2.37 -3.13 8.00
N ILE A 148 -3.40 -2.59 7.33
CA ILE A 148 -4.74 -3.20 7.27
C ILE A 148 -5.01 -3.82 5.91
N CYS A 149 -5.33 -5.11 5.92
CA CYS A 149 -5.70 -5.92 4.76
C CYS A 149 -7.20 -6.26 4.87
N CYS A 150 -7.99 -5.87 3.88
CA CYS A 150 -9.46 -5.94 3.96
C CYS A 150 -10.06 -6.89 2.92
N PHE A 151 -10.80 -7.91 3.36
CA PHE A 151 -11.66 -8.68 2.48
C PHE A 151 -12.84 -7.83 1.98
N ILE A 152 -13.07 -7.82 0.67
CA ILE A 152 -14.28 -7.22 0.09
C ILE A 152 -15.45 -8.21 0.26
N GLY A 153 -16.23 -8.00 1.32
CA GLY A 153 -17.39 -8.80 1.66
C GLY A 153 -17.90 -8.59 3.09
N ASP A 154 -19.04 -9.21 3.39
CA ASP A 154 -19.51 -9.49 4.74
C ASP A 154 -19.20 -10.96 5.07
N HIS A 155 -18.33 -11.13 6.04
CA HIS A 155 -17.88 -12.43 6.55
C HIS A 155 -18.36 -12.72 7.98
N THR A 156 -19.51 -12.16 8.34
CA THR A 156 -20.18 -12.48 9.61
C THR A 156 -20.68 -13.93 9.62
N VAL A 157 -21.25 -14.39 8.51
CA VAL A 157 -21.83 -15.75 8.39
C VAL A 157 -21.13 -16.60 7.31
N GLU A 158 -20.77 -16.01 6.18
CA GLU A 158 -20.08 -16.71 5.08
C GLU A 158 -18.56 -16.46 5.15
N PRO A 159 -17.70 -17.49 5.20
CA PRO A 159 -16.26 -17.27 5.20
C PRO A 159 -15.79 -16.68 3.85
N PRO A 160 -14.64 -16.00 3.79
CA PRO A 160 -14.05 -15.60 2.50
C PRO A 160 -13.78 -16.84 1.63
N THR A 161 -13.81 -16.64 0.30
CA THR A 161 -13.54 -17.70 -0.68
C THR A 161 -12.13 -18.30 -0.49
N LEU A 162 -11.86 -19.47 -1.08
CA LEU A 162 -10.54 -20.10 -0.95
C LEU A 162 -9.45 -19.22 -1.58
N GLU A 163 -9.78 -18.64 -2.74
CA GLU A 163 -8.95 -17.73 -3.53
C GLU A 163 -8.63 -16.46 -2.75
N ALA A 164 -9.64 -15.85 -2.10
CA ALA A 164 -9.43 -14.71 -1.22
C ALA A 164 -8.55 -15.05 -0.02
N ARG A 165 -8.77 -16.20 0.63
CA ARG A 165 -7.95 -16.64 1.78
C ARG A 165 -6.49 -16.85 1.36
N GLN A 166 -6.24 -17.51 0.24
CA GLN A 166 -4.89 -17.70 -0.30
C GLN A 166 -4.20 -16.36 -0.62
N ALA A 167 -4.91 -15.43 -1.25
CA ALA A 167 -4.41 -14.08 -1.54
C ALA A 167 -4.11 -13.27 -0.26
N MET A 168 -4.96 -13.39 0.77
CA MET A 168 -4.71 -12.79 2.09
C MET A 168 -3.45 -13.38 2.74
N THR A 169 -3.30 -14.70 2.77
CA THR A 169 -2.11 -15.36 3.32
C THR A 169 -0.83 -14.91 2.60
N LEU A 170 -0.84 -14.87 1.26
CA LEU A 170 0.30 -14.40 0.46
C LEU A 170 0.63 -12.93 0.75
N LEU A 171 -0.37 -12.05 0.84
CA LEU A 171 -0.21 -10.65 1.20
C LEU A 171 0.37 -10.48 2.61
N LEU A 172 -0.19 -11.18 3.59
CA LEU A 172 0.30 -11.15 4.98
C LEU A 172 1.75 -11.65 5.06
N ALA A 173 2.12 -12.69 4.30
CA ALA A 173 3.51 -13.14 4.21
C ALA A 173 4.44 -12.11 3.56
N GLY A 174 4.04 -11.48 2.45
CA GLY A 174 4.82 -10.41 1.82
C GLY A 174 5.02 -9.19 2.73
N LEU A 175 4.02 -8.84 3.54
CA LEU A 175 4.10 -7.75 4.52
C LEU A 175 4.93 -8.12 5.75
N ALA A 176 4.80 -9.36 6.24
CA ALA A 176 5.58 -9.87 7.37
C ALA A 176 7.08 -9.93 7.03
N ASP A 177 7.41 -10.41 5.83
CA ASP A 177 8.77 -10.42 5.28
C ASP A 177 9.35 -8.99 5.19
N ARG A 178 8.61 -8.08 4.53
CA ARG A 178 8.99 -6.67 4.34
C ARG A 178 9.28 -5.92 5.65
N TYR A 179 8.47 -6.15 6.68
CA TYR A 179 8.56 -5.42 7.95
C TYR A 179 9.23 -6.25 9.06
N VAL A 180 9.83 -7.39 8.73
CA VAL A 180 10.56 -8.30 9.64
C VAL A 180 9.71 -8.70 10.86
N LEU A 181 8.49 -9.16 10.58
CA LEU A 181 7.51 -9.55 11.59
C LEU A 181 7.42 -11.07 11.71
N ASP A 182 7.56 -11.62 12.92
CA ASP A 182 7.27 -13.03 13.20
C ASP A 182 5.74 -13.23 13.29
N PRO A 183 5.09 -13.94 12.35
CA PRO A 183 3.64 -14.11 12.31
C PRO A 183 3.06 -14.88 13.51
N LEU A 184 3.89 -15.67 14.22
CA LEU A 184 3.49 -16.45 15.40
C LEU A 184 3.67 -15.68 16.71
N ALA A 185 4.38 -14.55 16.68
CA ALA A 185 4.70 -13.77 17.87
C ALA A 185 3.54 -12.92 18.40
N THR A 186 3.79 -12.32 19.57
CA THR A 186 3.03 -11.17 20.06
C THR A 186 3.92 -9.94 20.10
N THR A 187 3.30 -8.77 20.02
CA THR A 187 3.93 -7.46 20.06
C THR A 187 3.20 -6.55 21.05
N THR A 188 3.89 -5.52 21.54
CA THR A 188 3.34 -4.54 22.46
C THR A 188 3.57 -3.13 21.92
N PHE A 189 2.52 -2.31 21.96
CA PHE A 189 2.55 -0.91 21.53
C PHE A 189 1.73 -0.01 22.45
N ILE A 190 1.97 1.30 22.41
CA ILE A 190 1.16 2.29 23.11
C ILE A 190 0.05 2.76 22.17
N SER A 191 -1.20 2.54 22.54
CA SER A 191 -2.37 2.96 21.75
C SER A 191 -2.36 4.47 21.53
N ARG A 192 -2.61 4.88 20.28
CA ARG A 192 -2.90 6.26 19.86
C ARG A 192 -4.40 6.62 20.04
N GLY A 193 -5.23 5.71 20.55
CA GLY A 193 -6.64 5.92 20.95
C GLY A 193 -7.70 5.27 20.04
N SER A 194 -8.37 4.22 20.53
CA SER A 194 -9.59 3.64 19.93
C SER A 194 -10.75 3.61 20.92
N ASN A 195 -11.95 3.22 20.46
CA ASN A 195 -13.11 3.00 21.32
C ASN A 195 -12.98 1.76 22.25
N ARG A 196 -11.90 0.97 22.11
CA ARG A 196 -11.54 -0.17 22.96
C ARG A 196 -10.30 0.12 23.82
N TRP A 197 -9.31 0.81 23.25
CA TRP A 197 -8.00 1.06 23.84
C TRP A 197 -7.70 2.56 23.89
N PRO A 198 -7.96 3.25 25.02
CA PRO A 198 -7.69 4.69 25.17
C PRO A 198 -6.24 5.06 24.84
N ALA A 199 -6.01 6.30 24.41
CA ALA A 199 -4.66 6.78 24.11
C ALA A 199 -3.74 6.67 25.34
N GLY A 200 -2.49 6.25 25.13
CA GLY A 200 -1.54 5.97 26.22
C GLY A 200 -1.64 4.56 26.83
N THR A 201 -2.67 3.77 26.47
CA THR A 201 -2.80 2.38 26.96
C THR A 201 -1.73 1.48 26.33
N SER A 202 -1.00 0.71 27.14
CA SER A 202 -0.15 -0.37 26.64
C SER A 202 -1.01 -1.56 26.20
N VAL A 203 -0.91 -1.95 24.94
CA VAL A 203 -1.68 -3.03 24.32
C VAL A 203 -0.73 -4.12 23.86
N ASN A 204 -0.94 -5.36 24.31
CA ASN A 204 -0.30 -6.55 23.77
C ASN A 204 -1.25 -7.25 22.79
N THR A 205 -0.73 -7.70 21.65
CA THR A 205 -1.52 -8.37 20.61
C THR A 205 -0.67 -9.33 19.78
N ARG A 206 -1.30 -10.22 18.99
CA ARG A 206 -0.60 -11.10 18.04
C ARG A 206 -0.12 -10.30 16.83
N THR A 207 0.96 -10.75 16.19
CA THR A 207 1.47 -10.13 14.96
C THR A 207 0.45 -10.13 13.82
N ILE A 208 -0.48 -11.10 13.81
CA ILE A 208 -1.66 -11.10 12.92
C ILE A 208 -2.91 -11.05 13.81
N ALA A 209 -3.70 -9.99 13.68
CA ALA A 209 -4.85 -9.69 14.54
C ALA A 209 -6.11 -9.37 13.73
N GLY A 210 -7.29 -9.58 14.31
CA GLY A 210 -8.56 -9.13 13.75
C GLY A 210 -8.87 -7.69 14.17
N HIS A 211 -9.65 -6.94 13.39
CA HIS A 211 -10.06 -5.58 13.80
C HIS A 211 -10.74 -5.52 15.18
N ARG A 212 -11.56 -6.53 15.53
CA ARG A 212 -12.16 -6.69 16.88
C ARG A 212 -11.17 -6.74 18.04
N ASP A 213 -9.90 -7.04 17.78
CA ASP A 213 -8.84 -7.01 18.80
C ASP A 213 -8.41 -5.55 19.12
N MET A 214 -8.63 -4.62 18.18
CA MET A 214 -8.21 -3.21 18.25
C MET A 214 -9.35 -2.22 18.53
N SER A 215 -10.59 -2.59 18.25
CA SER A 215 -11.78 -1.75 18.40
C SER A 215 -13.01 -2.55 18.82
N MET A 216 -14.02 -1.89 19.37
CA MET A 216 -15.33 -2.49 19.66
C MET A 216 -16.12 -2.63 18.34
N THR A 217 -16.01 -3.80 17.73
CA THR A 217 -16.59 -4.13 16.41
C THR A 217 -16.75 -5.65 16.24
N THR A 218 -17.60 -6.09 15.31
CA THR A 218 -17.68 -7.49 14.86
C THR A 218 -16.68 -7.80 13.73
N CYS A 219 -16.04 -6.82 13.12
CA CYS A 219 -15.05 -7.01 12.05
C CYS A 219 -13.88 -7.92 12.52
N PRO A 220 -13.38 -8.89 11.71
CA PRO A 220 -13.66 -9.16 10.29
C PRO A 220 -14.88 -10.07 10.03
N GLY A 221 -15.81 -10.19 10.98
CA GLY A 221 -16.94 -11.11 10.93
C GLY A 221 -16.61 -12.47 11.54
N ASP A 222 -17.62 -13.14 12.11
CA ASP A 222 -17.44 -14.36 12.89
C ASP A 222 -17.01 -15.59 12.07
N ALA A 223 -17.29 -15.62 10.76
CA ALA A 223 -16.81 -16.67 9.87
C ALA A 223 -15.35 -16.47 9.42
N ALA A 224 -14.86 -15.23 9.35
CA ALA A 224 -13.47 -14.94 9.03
C ALA A 224 -12.53 -14.91 10.26
N TYR A 225 -13.02 -14.52 11.43
CA TYR A 225 -12.16 -14.31 12.60
C TYR A 225 -11.38 -15.57 13.07
N PRO A 226 -11.93 -16.80 13.04
CA PRO A 226 -11.15 -18.02 13.33
C PRO A 226 -9.93 -18.17 12.41
N LEU A 227 -10.06 -17.86 11.11
CA LEU A 227 -8.94 -17.91 10.16
C LEU A 227 -7.79 -16.97 10.58
N VAL A 228 -8.13 -15.79 11.09
CA VAL A 228 -7.17 -14.79 11.59
C VAL A 228 -6.56 -15.21 12.94
N ARG A 229 -7.25 -16.05 13.71
CA ARG A 229 -6.78 -16.56 15.00
C ARG A 229 -5.86 -17.76 14.84
N ASP A 230 -6.28 -18.72 14.03
CA ASP A 230 -5.79 -20.10 14.06
C ASP A 230 -5.01 -20.48 12.78
N ASP A 231 -5.46 -20.04 11.60
CA ASP A 231 -4.94 -20.51 10.31
C ASP A 231 -3.81 -19.60 9.77
N PHE A 232 -4.11 -18.31 9.54
CA PHE A 232 -3.17 -17.37 8.89
C PHE A 232 -1.80 -17.25 9.58
N PRO A 233 -1.66 -17.26 10.92
CA PRO A 233 -0.34 -17.26 11.56
C PRO A 233 0.54 -18.45 11.14
N GLY A 234 -0.04 -19.65 11.10
CA GLY A 234 0.67 -20.88 10.71
C GLY A 234 0.98 -20.92 9.21
N ASP A 235 0.00 -20.59 8.37
CA ASP A 235 0.18 -20.57 6.92
C ASP A 235 1.24 -19.55 6.49
N VAL A 236 1.22 -18.35 7.07
CA VAL A 236 2.24 -17.31 6.81
C VAL A 236 3.62 -17.78 7.26
N ALA A 237 3.74 -18.38 8.45
CA ALA A 237 5.02 -18.95 8.92
C ALA A 237 5.57 -20.01 7.96
N ALA A 238 4.71 -20.89 7.43
CA ALA A 238 5.11 -21.93 6.47
C ALA A 238 5.63 -21.34 5.14
N ILE A 239 5.00 -20.26 4.64
CA ILE A 239 5.47 -19.54 3.45
C ILE A 239 6.84 -18.89 3.69
N LEU A 240 7.02 -18.20 4.83
CA LEU A 240 8.29 -17.54 5.17
C LEU A 240 9.43 -18.57 5.35
N ALA A 241 9.16 -19.69 6.01
CA ALA A 241 10.11 -20.79 6.14
C ALA A 241 10.51 -21.38 4.77
N THR A 242 9.54 -21.55 3.86
CA THR A 242 9.77 -22.06 2.51
C THR A 242 10.65 -21.10 1.68
N ARG A 243 10.37 -19.79 1.73
CA ARG A 243 11.18 -18.75 1.06
C ARG A 243 12.60 -18.69 1.60
N SER A 244 12.76 -18.81 2.93
CA SER A 244 14.05 -18.84 3.60
C SER A 244 14.88 -20.05 3.14
N ALA A 245 14.26 -21.23 3.07
CA ALA A 245 14.90 -22.46 2.59
C ALA A 245 15.30 -22.37 1.10
N GLN A 246 14.44 -21.80 0.24
CA GLN A 246 14.76 -21.57 -1.18
C GLN A 246 15.93 -20.60 -1.36
N SER A 247 15.98 -19.53 -0.57
CA SER A 247 17.08 -18.56 -0.58
C SER A 247 18.40 -19.19 -0.15
N ALA A 248 18.38 -20.01 0.91
CA ALA A 248 19.55 -20.75 1.39
C ALA A 248 20.01 -21.88 0.44
N SER A 249 19.11 -22.36 -0.44
CA SER A 249 19.39 -23.40 -1.43
C SER A 249 19.87 -22.84 -2.78
N SER A 250 19.93 -21.52 -2.95
CA SER A 250 20.40 -20.89 -4.17
C SER A 250 21.94 -20.85 -4.20
N PRO A 251 22.61 -21.29 -5.27
CA PRO A 251 24.07 -21.21 -5.36
C PRO A 251 24.55 -19.76 -5.20
N PRO A 252 25.72 -19.50 -4.58
CA PRO A 252 26.30 -18.17 -4.56
C PRO A 252 26.49 -17.69 -6.00
N GLU A 253 26.06 -16.46 -6.28
CA GLU A 253 26.30 -15.79 -7.55
C GLU A 253 27.80 -15.87 -7.88
N PRO A 254 28.19 -16.27 -9.11
CA PRO A 254 29.60 -16.42 -9.43
C PRO A 254 30.28 -15.07 -9.28
N THR A 255 31.15 -14.93 -8.28
CA THR A 255 31.93 -13.72 -8.04
C THR A 255 32.59 -13.31 -9.34
N ALA A 256 32.14 -12.20 -9.91
CA ALA A 256 32.75 -11.64 -11.11
C ALA A 256 34.23 -11.38 -10.78
N GLY A 257 35.10 -12.17 -11.42
CA GLY A 257 36.55 -12.00 -11.26
C GLY A 257 36.93 -10.56 -11.64
N PRO A 258 38.02 -10.02 -11.07
CA PRO A 258 38.47 -8.68 -11.41
C PRO A 258 38.58 -8.54 -12.94
N PRO A 259 38.09 -7.43 -13.53
CA PRO A 259 37.99 -7.30 -14.97
C PRO A 259 39.36 -7.49 -15.60
N VAL A 260 39.49 -8.53 -16.44
CA VAL A 260 40.70 -8.77 -17.21
C VAL A 260 40.89 -7.56 -18.14
N PRO A 261 41.99 -6.80 -18.03
CA PRO A 261 42.21 -5.66 -18.91
C PRO A 261 42.34 -6.15 -20.36
N PRO A 262 41.80 -5.41 -21.34
CA PRO A 262 41.89 -5.81 -22.74
C PRO A 262 43.35 -5.79 -23.18
N THR A 263 43.88 -6.96 -23.56
CA THR A 263 45.18 -7.08 -24.21
C THR A 263 45.09 -6.43 -25.58
N ALA A 264 45.70 -5.26 -25.73
CA ALA A 264 45.80 -4.58 -27.02
C ALA A 264 46.92 -5.22 -27.85
N ASP A 265 46.57 -6.16 -28.74
CA ASP A 265 47.39 -6.52 -29.89
C ASP A 265 46.54 -7.30 -30.92
N GLY A 266 46.65 -6.94 -32.21
CA GLY A 266 46.03 -7.67 -33.33
C GLY A 266 45.16 -6.82 -34.26
N ALA A 267 45.73 -6.40 -35.40
CA ALA A 267 45.01 -5.79 -36.51
C ALA A 267 44.04 -6.79 -37.21
N PRO A 268 42.98 -6.33 -37.89
CA PRO A 268 41.98 -7.24 -38.47
C PRO A 268 42.49 -7.94 -39.75
N PRO A 269 42.23 -9.25 -39.92
CA PRO A 269 42.42 -9.92 -41.20
C PRO A 269 41.30 -9.56 -42.18
N SER A 270 41.66 -9.30 -43.43
CA SER A 270 40.74 -9.01 -44.52
C SER A 270 39.91 -10.24 -44.93
N THR A 271 38.72 -9.99 -45.48
CA THR A 271 37.89 -10.98 -46.16
C THR A 271 38.59 -11.62 -47.37
N PRO A 272 38.23 -12.87 -47.67
CA PRO A 272 38.00 -13.25 -49.07
C PRO A 272 36.58 -13.76 -49.29
N SER A 273 35.99 -13.39 -50.43
CA SER A 273 34.75 -14.00 -50.94
C SER A 273 35.00 -15.45 -51.37
N SER A 274 33.98 -16.30 -51.24
CA SER A 274 33.87 -17.55 -52.01
C SER A 274 32.43 -17.75 -52.51
N THR A 275 32.33 -18.30 -53.71
CA THR A 275 31.16 -18.34 -54.59
C THR A 275 30.27 -19.57 -54.42
N SER A 276 29.00 -19.38 -54.76
CA SER A 276 28.08 -20.31 -55.44
C SER A 276 28.06 -21.80 -55.08
N GLU A 277 26.88 -22.27 -54.64
CA GLU A 277 26.17 -23.36 -55.34
C GLU A 277 24.66 -23.33 -55.01
N SER A 278 23.81 -23.29 -56.05
CA SER A 278 22.38 -23.66 -55.96
C SER A 278 21.87 -24.01 -57.36
N LEU A 279 21.13 -25.11 -57.47
CA LEU A 279 20.86 -25.78 -58.75
C LEU A 279 19.74 -25.12 -59.58
N THR A 280 19.86 -25.29 -60.90
CA THR A 280 18.90 -24.86 -61.92
C THR A 280 17.82 -25.91 -62.24
N ALA A 281 16.57 -25.48 -62.30
CA ALA A 281 15.50 -25.83 -63.27
C ALA A 281 14.18 -25.26 -62.70
N GLY A 282 13.41 -24.35 -63.31
CA GLY A 282 13.07 -24.07 -64.72
C GLY A 282 11.52 -24.05 -64.77
N GLY A 283 10.78 -23.30 -65.59
CA GLY A 283 11.06 -22.22 -66.53
C GLY A 283 9.70 -21.82 -67.16
N GLY A 284 9.35 -20.53 -67.22
CA GLY A 284 8.02 -20.08 -67.68
C GLY A 284 7.85 -18.55 -67.70
N THR A 285 7.59 -18.02 -68.89
CA THR A 285 7.63 -16.61 -69.35
C THR A 285 6.48 -15.67 -68.89
N PRO A 286 6.54 -14.33 -69.16
CA PRO A 286 5.97 -13.29 -68.28
C PRO A 286 4.80 -12.45 -68.87
N GLY A 287 4.32 -11.48 -68.08
CA GLY A 287 3.52 -10.30 -68.49
C GLY A 287 3.13 -9.45 -67.28
N GLU A 288 3.84 -8.35 -66.99
CA GLU A 288 3.43 -6.93 -67.23
C GLU A 288 2.57 -6.30 -66.11
N GLY A 289 2.98 -5.12 -65.62
CA GLY A 289 2.25 -4.36 -64.59
C GLY A 289 3.11 -3.42 -63.73
N GLU A 290 3.42 -2.23 -64.23
CA GLU A 290 3.74 -1.06 -63.38
C GLU A 290 2.52 -0.71 -62.50
N GLY A 291 2.60 -0.06 -61.33
CA GLY A 291 3.70 0.51 -60.57
C GLY A 291 3.15 1.51 -59.52
N VAL A 292 4.03 2.09 -58.70
CA VAL A 292 3.81 3.33 -57.88
C VAL A 292 2.96 3.21 -56.59
N GLN A 293 3.56 3.69 -55.50
CA GLN A 293 2.99 3.96 -54.15
C GLN A 293 2.41 5.41 -54.12
N PRO A 294 1.42 5.77 -53.27
CA PRO A 294 1.81 6.26 -51.92
C PRO A 294 0.81 6.11 -50.75
N ILE A 295 1.42 6.22 -49.56
CA ILE A 295 0.94 6.65 -48.24
C ILE A 295 -0.38 7.45 -48.22
N ALA A 296 -1.27 7.12 -47.27
CA ALA A 296 -2.36 7.99 -46.83
C ALA A 296 -2.44 8.10 -45.29
N VAL A 297 -2.60 9.32 -44.80
CA VAL A 297 -2.80 9.69 -43.39
C VAL A 297 -4.29 9.59 -43.04
N ALA A 298 -4.64 9.12 -41.84
CA ALA A 298 -6.02 9.14 -41.33
C ALA A 298 -6.16 10.09 -40.13
N LEU A 299 -7.14 11.00 -40.19
CA LEU A 299 -7.42 12.00 -39.15
C LEU A 299 -8.14 11.41 -37.94
N VAL A 300 -7.89 12.02 -36.78
CA VAL A 300 -8.79 11.94 -35.62
C VAL A 300 -9.99 12.86 -35.85
N ALA A 301 -11.21 12.35 -35.68
CA ALA A 301 -12.44 13.14 -35.64
C ALA A 301 -13.14 12.94 -34.29
N ALA A 302 -13.52 14.05 -33.65
CA ALA A 302 -14.24 14.04 -32.37
C ALA A 302 -15.76 13.89 -32.58
N GLY A 303 -16.43 13.26 -31.62
CA GLY A 303 -17.89 13.18 -31.53
C GLY A 303 -18.35 13.21 -30.07
N VAL A 304 -19.30 14.09 -29.76
CA VAL A 304 -19.84 14.34 -28.42
C VAL A 304 -21.37 14.22 -28.46
N VAL A 305 -22.02 14.11 -27.28
CA VAL A 305 -23.49 14.09 -27.04
C VAL A 305 -24.09 12.67 -27.29
N ALA A 306 -24.96 12.11 -26.45
CA ALA A 306 -25.92 12.70 -25.50
C ALA A 306 -25.99 12.04 -24.11
N ALA A 307 -26.63 12.74 -23.17
CA ALA A 307 -26.90 12.28 -21.81
C ALA A 307 -28.17 11.39 -21.71
N GLY A 308 -28.20 10.50 -20.73
CA GLY A 308 -29.39 9.74 -20.33
C GLY A 308 -29.46 9.64 -18.80
N THR A 309 -30.44 10.30 -18.19
CA THR A 309 -30.67 10.30 -16.74
C THR A 309 -31.43 9.05 -16.27
N THR A 310 -30.91 8.36 -15.25
CA THR A 310 -31.70 7.40 -14.46
C THR A 310 -31.62 7.74 -12.97
N LEU A 311 -32.79 7.81 -12.33
CA LEU A 311 -32.94 8.21 -10.94
C LEU A 311 -32.89 6.96 -10.03
N GLY A 312 -31.79 6.78 -9.30
CA GLY A 312 -31.58 5.64 -8.39
C GLY A 312 -31.88 5.98 -6.93
N LEU A 313 -32.90 5.34 -6.35
CA LEU A 313 -33.39 5.61 -5.00
C LEU A 313 -32.48 5.02 -3.90
N VAL A 314 -31.73 5.86 -3.18
CA VAL A 314 -30.91 5.42 -2.02
C VAL A 314 -31.77 5.34 -0.75
N GLN A 315 -32.13 4.12 -0.35
CA GLN A 315 -32.77 3.89 0.95
C GLN A 315 -31.77 4.05 2.10
N HIS A 316 -31.99 5.07 2.94
CA HIS A 316 -31.21 5.28 4.15
C HIS A 316 -31.57 4.27 5.25
N VAL A 317 -30.63 3.39 5.60
CA VAL A 317 -30.71 2.61 6.85
C VAL A 317 -30.31 3.52 8.02
N ARG A 318 -31.30 4.10 8.70
CA ARG A 318 -31.07 4.86 9.94
C ARG A 318 -30.84 3.89 11.10
N HIS A 319 -29.60 3.84 11.62
CA HIS A 319 -29.34 3.26 12.94
C HIS A 319 -30.13 4.02 14.01
N ARG A 320 -31.07 3.35 14.67
CA ARG A 320 -31.65 3.85 15.93
C ARG A 320 -30.68 3.57 17.06
N GLN A 321 -29.99 4.59 17.55
CA GLN A 321 -29.66 4.63 18.98
C GLN A 321 -30.90 5.09 19.74
N ALA A 322 -31.36 4.30 20.71
CA ALA A 322 -32.40 4.67 21.64
C ALA A 322 -31.85 4.58 23.06
N SER A 323 -31.93 5.69 23.79
CA SER A 323 -31.23 5.92 25.05
C SER A 323 -31.63 4.96 26.17
N VAL A 324 -30.64 4.55 26.97
CA VAL A 324 -30.90 4.05 28.33
C VAL A 324 -31.49 5.20 29.14
N LYS A 325 -32.77 5.10 29.49
CA LYS A 325 -33.46 6.09 30.30
C LYS A 325 -33.28 5.73 31.78
N LYS A 326 -32.63 6.63 32.53
CA LYS A 326 -32.49 6.57 33.99
C LYS A 326 -33.88 6.44 34.65
N VAL A 327 -34.07 5.44 35.50
CA VAL A 327 -35.24 5.32 36.38
C VAL A 327 -34.74 5.42 37.82
N GLU A 328 -35.11 6.50 38.49
CA GLU A 328 -34.96 6.70 39.94
C GLU A 328 -36.35 6.74 40.58
N GLY A 329 -36.46 6.20 41.80
CA GLY A 329 -37.72 6.10 42.56
C GLY A 329 -38.48 4.80 42.27
N THR A 330 -38.92 4.01 43.27
CA THR A 330 -39.19 4.35 44.67
C THR A 330 -38.93 3.14 45.58
N VAL A 331 -38.24 3.34 46.71
CA VAL A 331 -38.08 2.31 47.75
C VAL A 331 -39.06 2.56 48.90
N SER A 332 -39.87 1.54 49.18
CA SER A 332 -40.60 1.34 50.44
C SER A 332 -40.69 -0.18 50.64
N GLY A 333 -40.35 -0.78 51.77
CA GLY A 333 -39.88 -0.18 53.03
C GLY A 333 -40.29 -1.06 54.21
N THR A 334 -39.40 -1.92 54.70
CA THR A 334 -39.58 -2.66 55.96
C THR A 334 -38.23 -3.07 56.54
N ARG A 335 -38.05 -2.80 57.83
CA ARG A 335 -36.86 -3.15 58.64
C ARG A 335 -37.33 -3.99 59.82
N PRO A 336 -36.60 -5.05 60.21
CA PRO A 336 -36.53 -5.46 61.62
C PRO A 336 -35.21 -5.01 62.26
N THR A 337 -35.28 -4.69 63.55
CA THR A 337 -34.16 -4.24 64.39
C THR A 337 -33.41 -5.41 65.04
N PRO A 338 -32.18 -5.21 65.53
CA PRO A 338 -31.38 -6.28 66.11
C PRO A 338 -31.64 -6.48 67.61
N GLY A 339 -31.42 -7.71 68.06
CA GLY A 339 -30.95 -8.09 69.39
C GLY A 339 -30.11 -9.37 69.20
N SER A 340 -29.22 -9.79 70.07
CA SER A 340 -28.66 -9.25 71.32
C SER A 340 -27.80 -10.39 71.84
N ASP A 341 -26.49 -10.17 71.91
CA ASP A 341 -25.46 -10.77 72.76
C ASP A 341 -25.79 -12.07 73.55
N ASP A 342 -25.11 -13.16 73.20
CA ASP A 342 -24.45 -14.16 74.09
C ASP A 342 -23.92 -15.33 73.23
N ALA A 343 -22.80 -16.00 73.49
CA ALA A 343 -21.75 -15.80 74.49
C ALA A 343 -20.39 -16.27 73.91
N GLY A 344 -19.28 -15.72 74.42
CA GLY A 344 -17.94 -16.25 74.14
C GLY A 344 -17.47 -17.21 75.22
N ASN A 345 -16.56 -18.12 74.87
CA ASN A 345 -15.68 -18.73 75.87
C ASN A 345 -14.26 -18.94 75.30
N GLY A 346 -13.27 -18.48 76.06
CA GLY A 346 -11.85 -18.72 75.80
C GLY A 346 -11.31 -19.87 76.66
N PRO A 347 -10.08 -19.75 77.20
CA PRO A 347 -8.90 -20.14 76.42
C PRO A 347 -8.06 -21.23 77.11
N GLY A 348 -7.17 -21.86 76.33
CA GLY A 348 -5.99 -22.56 76.88
C GLY A 348 -4.78 -21.62 76.86
N GLY A 349 -4.06 -21.51 77.99
CA GLY A 349 -2.86 -20.66 78.15
C GLY A 349 -1.56 -21.35 77.67
N PRO A 350 -0.39 -21.10 78.28
CA PRO A 350 -0.12 -20.29 79.49
C PRO A 350 0.21 -18.81 79.21
#